data_AF-A0A542I0B8-F1
#
_entry.id   AF-A0A542I0B8-F1
#
_cell.length_a   1.000
_cell.length_b   1.000
_cell.length_c   1.000
_cell.angle_alpha   90.00
_cell.angle_beta   90.00
_cell.angle_gamma   90.00
#
_symmetry.space_group_name_H-M   'P 1'
#
loop_
_entity.id
_entity.type
_entity.pdbx_description
1 polymer ?
#
loop_
_entity_poly.entity_id
_entity_poly.type
_entity_poly.pdbx_seq_one_letter_code
_entity_poly.pdbx_strand_id
1 'polypeptide(L)'
;MIGYRQRTKRGKMMASPTEPEYRQVAGLARASQPSGGLIIFLNGTSSSGKSSIAKELLPVLDDTYFHMPVDAFHAMRARRDIAPDELPSMLRRTWMGFHRAVAGMAAGGNNIVVDHVLSEQWRLLDCVALFAPEDVVLVGVHCPLPELERREQERGDRPPGLAARQITQVHAHGLYDIECDTSTASPADCAQQIKNFLPHRPTPTAFEKLRANPPADQPLVG
;
A
#
# COMPACT_ATOMS: atom_id res chain seq x y z
N MET A 1 -23.98 58.67 -0.39
CA MET A 1 -23.22 57.74 0.48
C MET A 1 -23.41 56.33 -0.07
N ILE A 2 -22.34 55.73 -0.62
CA ILE A 2 -21.55 54.65 0.04
C ILE A 2 -22.45 53.42 0.28
N GLY A 3 -22.34 52.28 -0.39
CA GLY A 3 -21.14 51.62 -0.91
C GLY A 3 -20.99 50.29 -0.16
N TYR A 4 -21.48 49.18 -0.71
CA TYR A 4 -21.13 47.86 -0.22
C TYR A 4 -20.09 47.23 -1.16
N ARG A 5 -18.82 47.37 -0.77
CA ARG A 5 -17.73 46.49 -1.18
C ARG A 5 -17.37 45.64 0.03
N GLN A 6 -17.31 44.32 -0.15
CA GLN A 6 -16.12 43.48 0.09
C GLN A 6 -16.51 42.02 -0.19
N ARG A 7 -16.04 41.48 -1.33
CA ARG A 7 -14.82 40.66 -1.51
C ARG A 7 -15.05 39.18 -1.18
N THR A 8 -15.46 38.46 -2.23
CA THR A 8 -15.26 37.02 -2.39
C THR A 8 -13.76 36.68 -2.41
N LYS A 9 -13.29 35.82 -1.52
CA LYS A 9 -12.08 35.01 -1.78
C LYS A 9 -12.54 33.75 -2.52
N ARG A 10 -12.42 33.76 -3.85
CA ARG A 10 -12.49 32.54 -4.67
C ARG A 10 -11.28 31.68 -4.33
N GLY A 11 -11.52 30.50 -3.76
CA GLY A 11 -10.54 29.42 -3.78
C GLY A 11 -10.22 29.09 -5.23
N LYS A 12 -8.93 29.02 -5.54
CA LYS A 12 -8.40 28.68 -6.86
C LYS A 12 -8.75 27.21 -7.12
N MET A 13 -9.80 26.95 -7.88
CA MET A 13 -10.04 25.61 -8.44
C MET A 13 -8.84 25.28 -9.32
N MET A 14 -8.11 24.21 -9.02
CA MET A 14 -7.17 23.64 -9.97
C MET A 14 -7.96 23.27 -11.22
N ALA A 15 -7.53 23.78 -12.37
CA ALA A 15 -8.17 23.49 -13.64
C ALA A 15 -8.02 21.99 -13.93
N SER A 16 -9.14 21.34 -14.25
CA SER A 16 -9.11 20.01 -14.84
C SER A 16 -8.32 20.07 -16.16
N PRO A 17 -7.57 19.01 -16.51
CA PRO A 17 -6.90 18.95 -17.81
C PRO A 17 -7.88 19.20 -18.95
N THR A 18 -7.43 19.86 -20.01
CA THR A 18 -8.30 20.34 -21.09
C THR A 18 -8.50 19.25 -22.16
N GLU A 19 -9.66 19.24 -22.84
CA GLU A 19 -9.99 18.30 -23.94
C GLU A 19 -8.89 18.04 -25.01
N PRO A 20 -8.00 19.01 -25.36
CA PRO A 20 -6.91 18.77 -26.29
C PRO A 20 -5.90 17.72 -25.83
N GLU A 21 -5.62 17.61 -24.52
CA GLU A 21 -4.66 16.63 -23.97
C GLU A 21 -5.15 15.19 -24.17
N TYR A 22 -6.47 14.95 -24.05
CA TYR A 22 -7.08 13.64 -24.31
C TYR A 22 -7.07 13.23 -25.79
N ARG A 23 -7.08 14.18 -26.74
CA ARG A 23 -7.03 13.84 -28.17
C ARG A 23 -5.64 13.42 -28.63
N GLN A 24 -4.59 13.87 -27.95
CA GLN A 24 -3.21 13.56 -28.31
C GLN A 24 -2.81 12.12 -27.90
N VAL A 25 -3.37 11.58 -26.80
CA VAL A 25 -3.12 10.19 -26.36
C VAL A 25 -3.75 9.13 -27.27
N ALA A 26 -4.85 9.44 -27.96
CA ALA A 26 -5.54 8.49 -28.84
C ALA A 26 -4.70 8.05 -30.07
N GLY A 27 -3.64 8.79 -30.42
CA GLY A 27 -2.77 8.51 -31.57
C GLY A 27 -1.57 7.59 -31.28
N LEU A 28 -1.29 7.21 -30.03
CA LEU A 28 -0.09 6.47 -29.62
C LEU A 28 -0.29 4.95 -29.52
N ALA A 29 -1.42 4.43 -30.01
CA ALA A 29 -1.78 3.02 -29.92
C ALA A 29 -0.96 2.11 -30.85
N ARG A 30 0.32 1.90 -30.50
CA ARG A 30 1.08 0.64 -30.69
C ARG A 30 2.50 0.71 -30.11
N ALA A 31 2.73 1.49 -29.05
CA ALA A 31 3.90 1.24 -28.20
C ALA A 31 3.78 -0.19 -27.63
N SER A 32 4.89 -0.94 -27.60
CA SER A 32 4.96 -2.23 -26.94
C SER A 32 4.22 -2.17 -25.61
N GLN A 33 3.34 -3.15 -25.33
CA GLN A 33 2.70 -3.25 -24.02
C GLN A 33 3.79 -3.07 -22.96
N PRO A 34 3.67 -2.08 -22.06
CA PRO A 34 4.69 -1.88 -21.05
C PRO A 34 4.88 -3.20 -20.30
N SER A 35 6.14 -3.53 -19.98
CA SER A 35 6.41 -4.48 -18.90
C SER A 35 5.56 -4.08 -17.69
N GLY A 36 5.07 -5.04 -16.91
CA GLY A 36 4.22 -4.78 -15.76
C GLY A 36 4.77 -3.64 -14.88
N GLY A 37 3.88 -2.86 -14.29
CA GLY A 37 4.30 -1.81 -13.36
C GLY A 37 4.89 -2.39 -12.09
N LEU A 38 5.93 -1.74 -11.56
CA LEU A 38 6.61 -2.17 -10.34
C LEU A 38 5.69 -1.99 -9.11
N ILE A 39 5.64 -2.99 -8.25
CA ILE A 39 4.95 -2.95 -6.96
C ILE A 39 5.97 -2.82 -5.83
N ILE A 40 5.96 -1.68 -5.14
CA ILE A 40 6.64 -1.52 -3.84
C ILE A 40 5.63 -1.88 -2.76
N PHE A 41 5.78 -3.07 -2.16
CA PHE A 41 4.85 -3.63 -1.20
C PHE A 41 5.32 -3.37 0.23
N LEU A 42 4.75 -2.35 0.89
CA LEU A 42 5.02 -2.04 2.29
C LEU A 42 4.17 -2.93 3.20
N ASN A 43 4.81 -3.82 3.96
CA ASN A 43 4.16 -4.68 4.95
C ASN A 43 4.62 -4.37 6.37
N GLY A 44 3.68 -4.31 7.32
CA GLY A 44 3.95 -3.96 8.70
C GLY A 44 2.65 -3.83 9.49
N THR A 45 2.72 -3.78 10.82
CA THR A 45 1.53 -3.66 11.68
C THR A 45 0.83 -2.30 11.54
N SER A 46 -0.41 -2.19 12.02
CA SER A 46 -1.04 -0.89 12.28
C SER A 46 -0.06 0.01 13.07
N SER A 47 0.02 1.30 12.70
CA SER A 47 0.93 2.28 13.32
C SER A 47 2.44 2.08 13.07
N SER A 48 2.87 1.11 12.27
CA SER A 48 4.29 0.90 11.95
C SER A 48 4.92 1.97 11.05
N GLY A 49 4.14 2.91 10.50
CA GLY A 49 4.66 4.02 9.70
C GLY A 49 4.58 3.84 8.17
N LYS A 50 4.03 2.73 7.66
CA LYS A 50 3.87 2.46 6.22
C LYS A 50 3.28 3.64 5.43
N SER A 51 2.13 4.17 5.85
CA SER A 51 1.48 5.27 5.13
C SER A 51 2.30 6.56 5.14
N SER A 52 3.13 6.76 6.17
CA SER A 52 4.06 7.91 6.23
C SER A 52 5.22 7.69 5.26
N ILE A 53 5.81 6.50 5.23
CA ILE A 53 6.85 6.13 4.26
C ILE A 53 6.32 6.30 2.83
N ALA A 54 5.11 5.78 2.54
CA ALA A 54 4.51 5.90 1.21
C ALA A 54 4.37 7.37 0.79
N LYS A 55 3.93 8.25 1.69
CA LYS A 55 3.81 9.70 1.41
C LYS A 55 5.14 10.37 1.10
N GLU A 56 6.21 10.01 1.81
CA GLU A 56 7.56 10.52 1.55
C GLU A 56 8.19 9.88 0.31
N LEU A 57 7.81 8.65 -0.03
CA LEU A 57 8.34 7.91 -1.16
C LEU A 57 7.84 8.44 -2.50
N LEU A 58 6.55 8.78 -2.61
CA LEU A 58 5.96 9.31 -3.84
C LEU A 58 6.71 10.53 -4.45
N PRO A 59 7.08 11.58 -3.70
CA PRO A 59 7.76 12.74 -4.27
C PRO A 59 9.23 12.51 -4.62
N VAL A 60 9.86 11.46 -4.09
CA VAL A 60 11.29 11.19 -4.35
C VAL A 60 11.52 10.18 -5.45
N LEU A 61 10.53 9.37 -5.84
CA LEU A 61 10.64 8.41 -6.94
C LEU A 61 10.71 9.12 -8.31
N ASP A 62 11.49 8.55 -9.23
CA ASP A 62 11.78 9.19 -10.53
C ASP A 62 10.63 9.03 -11.54
N ASP A 63 9.79 7.99 -11.37
CA ASP A 63 8.60 7.72 -12.19
C ASP A 63 7.29 8.02 -11.43
N THR A 64 6.15 7.93 -12.12
CA THR A 64 4.82 8.05 -11.48
C THR A 64 4.49 6.77 -10.71
N TYR A 65 4.18 6.92 -9.42
CA TYR A 65 3.70 5.85 -8.55
C TYR A 65 2.33 6.21 -7.96
N PHE A 66 1.48 5.20 -7.80
CA PHE A 66 0.18 5.33 -7.12
C PHE A 66 0.25 4.72 -5.73
N HIS A 67 -0.06 5.49 -4.69
CA HIS A 67 -0.21 4.94 -3.35
C HIS A 67 -1.58 4.29 -3.19
N MET A 68 -1.58 2.98 -2.90
CA MET A 68 -2.78 2.17 -2.69
C MET A 68 -2.76 1.57 -1.28
N PRO A 69 -3.27 2.29 -0.26
CA PRO A 69 -3.43 1.74 1.07
C PRO A 69 -4.69 0.89 1.16
N VAL A 70 -4.57 -0.28 1.79
CA VAL A 70 -5.72 -1.18 1.96
C VAL A 70 -6.86 -0.55 2.77
N ASP A 71 -6.53 0.36 3.68
CA ASP A 71 -7.50 1.12 4.46
C ASP A 71 -8.42 1.99 3.58
N ALA A 72 -7.99 2.43 2.40
CA ALA A 72 -8.84 3.16 1.47
C ALA A 72 -10.00 2.29 0.95
N PHE A 73 -9.78 1.00 0.74
CA PHE A 73 -10.81 0.07 0.29
C PHE A 73 -11.81 -0.24 1.41
N HIS A 74 -11.36 -0.24 2.66
CA HIS A 74 -12.27 -0.29 3.81
C HIS A 74 -13.16 0.96 3.91
N ALA A 75 -12.60 2.14 3.61
CA ALA A 75 -13.32 3.42 3.65
C ALA A 75 -14.32 3.60 2.50
N MET A 76 -14.11 2.94 1.35
CA MET A 76 -15.03 2.99 0.19
C MET A 76 -16.34 2.23 0.41
N ARG A 77 -16.40 1.31 1.38
CA ARG A 77 -17.61 0.52 1.61
C ARG A 77 -18.75 1.36 2.17
N ALA A 78 -19.96 1.03 1.77
CA ALA A 78 -21.16 1.58 2.39
C ALA A 78 -21.16 1.30 3.91
N ARG A 79 -21.53 2.33 4.70
CA ARG A 79 -21.73 2.18 6.14
C ARG A 79 -23.09 1.54 6.38
N ARG A 80 -23.07 0.24 6.65
CA ARG A 80 -24.24 -0.54 7.09
C ARG A 80 -23.87 -1.34 8.32
N ASP A 81 -24.87 -1.71 9.10
CA ASP A 81 -24.68 -2.72 10.15
C ASP A 81 -24.39 -4.07 9.49
N ILE A 82 -23.33 -4.72 9.96
CA ILE A 82 -22.89 -6.03 9.50
C ILE A 82 -22.91 -6.94 10.71
N ALA A 83 -23.61 -8.06 10.58
CA ALA A 83 -23.67 -9.05 11.65
C ALA A 83 -22.25 -9.59 11.95
N PRO A 84 -21.90 -9.89 13.21
CA PRO A 84 -20.55 -10.32 13.57
C PRO A 84 -20.04 -11.56 12.82
N ASP A 85 -20.94 -12.47 12.43
CA ASP A 85 -20.67 -13.69 11.65
C ASP A 85 -20.46 -13.42 10.15
N GLU A 86 -21.11 -12.39 9.59
CA GLU A 86 -20.89 -11.94 8.21
C GLU A 86 -19.58 -11.16 8.02
N LEU A 87 -19.13 -10.48 9.07
CA LEU A 87 -18.02 -9.53 9.02
C LEU A 87 -16.71 -10.16 8.48
N PRO A 88 -16.24 -11.34 8.93
CA PRO A 88 -15.01 -11.95 8.44
C PRO A 88 -15.06 -12.24 6.93
N SER A 89 -16.15 -12.83 6.44
CA SER A 89 -16.33 -13.16 5.02
C SER A 89 -16.38 -11.90 4.14
N MET A 90 -17.01 -10.84 4.63
CA MET A 90 -17.01 -9.54 3.96
C MET A 90 -15.63 -8.91 3.92
N LEU A 91 -14.89 -8.91 5.05
CA LEU A 91 -13.52 -8.42 5.11
C LEU A 91 -12.64 -9.19 4.14
N ARG A 92 -12.67 -10.53 4.16
CA ARG A 92 -11.91 -11.38 3.23
C ARG A 92 -12.14 -11.00 1.78
N ARG A 93 -13.40 -10.85 1.36
CA ARG A 93 -13.74 -10.37 0.00
C ARG A 93 -13.20 -8.97 -0.28
N THR A 94 -13.19 -8.06 0.70
CA THR A 94 -12.65 -6.70 0.56
C THR A 94 -11.15 -6.74 0.25
N TRP A 95 -10.37 -7.51 1.02
CA TRP A 95 -8.93 -7.70 0.83
C TRP A 95 -8.61 -8.39 -0.50
N MET A 96 -9.34 -9.45 -0.85
CA MET A 96 -9.20 -10.11 -2.16
C MET A 96 -9.48 -9.15 -3.34
N GLY A 97 -10.46 -8.25 -3.18
CA GLY A 97 -10.76 -7.20 -4.13
C GLY A 97 -9.64 -6.16 -4.22
N PHE A 98 -9.07 -5.77 -3.09
CA PHE A 98 -7.89 -4.91 -3.03
C PHE A 98 -6.71 -5.51 -3.80
N HIS A 99 -6.36 -6.78 -3.57
CA HIS A 99 -5.25 -7.44 -4.29
C HIS A 99 -5.49 -7.45 -5.80
N ARG A 100 -6.72 -7.72 -6.26
CA ARG A 100 -7.08 -7.69 -7.69
C ARG A 100 -7.01 -6.28 -8.28
N ALA A 101 -7.36 -5.26 -7.51
CA ALA A 101 -7.22 -3.87 -7.95
C ALA A 101 -5.75 -3.48 -8.14
N VAL A 102 -4.87 -3.88 -7.22
CA VAL A 102 -3.41 -3.70 -7.35
C VAL A 102 -2.89 -4.45 -8.59
N ALA A 103 -3.24 -5.73 -8.74
CA ALA A 103 -2.82 -6.53 -9.89
C ALA A 103 -3.25 -5.91 -11.23
N GLY A 104 -4.49 -5.43 -11.32
CA GLY A 104 -5.01 -4.77 -12.51
C GLY A 104 -4.29 -3.45 -12.83
N MET A 105 -3.99 -2.64 -11.81
CA MET A 105 -3.22 -1.40 -11.97
C MET A 105 -1.80 -1.69 -12.49
N ALA A 106 -1.13 -2.70 -11.92
CA ALA A 106 0.22 -3.10 -12.31
C ALA A 106 0.24 -3.68 -13.73
N ALA A 107 -0.72 -4.55 -14.07
CA ALA A 107 -0.88 -5.10 -15.41
C ALA A 107 -1.17 -4.00 -16.46
N GLY A 108 -1.77 -2.88 -16.05
CA GLY A 108 -1.93 -1.68 -16.88
C GLY A 108 -0.65 -0.84 -17.04
N GLY A 109 0.47 -1.26 -16.47
CA GLY A 109 1.76 -0.55 -16.53
C GLY A 109 1.96 0.54 -15.47
N ASN A 110 1.11 0.61 -14.44
CA ASN A 110 1.25 1.61 -13.38
C ASN A 110 2.16 1.09 -12.27
N ASN A 111 3.13 1.91 -11.85
CA ASN A 111 3.89 1.60 -10.64
C ASN A 111 3.07 1.90 -9.39
N ILE A 112 3.18 1.08 -8.35
CA ILE A 112 2.30 1.12 -7.18
C ILE A 112 3.12 1.06 -5.90
N VAL A 113 2.80 1.92 -4.95
CA VAL A 113 3.20 1.76 -3.54
C VAL A 113 2.01 1.18 -2.79
N VAL A 114 2.08 -0.11 -2.47
CA VAL A 114 1.06 -0.82 -1.69
C VAL A 114 1.34 -0.63 -0.21
N ASP A 115 0.34 -0.19 0.56
CA ASP A 115 0.40 -0.12 2.01
C ASP A 115 -0.55 -1.17 2.60
N HIS A 116 0.03 -2.22 3.19
CA HIS A 116 -0.67 -3.45 3.53
C HIS A 116 -0.30 -4.03 4.89
N VAL A 117 -1.15 -4.95 5.36
CA VAL A 117 -0.95 -5.71 6.60
C VAL A 117 -1.19 -7.20 6.30
N LEU A 118 -0.11 -7.97 6.17
CA LEU A 118 -0.13 -9.42 5.95
C LEU A 118 -0.41 -10.20 7.25
N SER A 119 -1.49 -9.86 7.97
CA SER A 119 -1.82 -10.45 9.27
C SER A 119 -2.43 -11.85 9.22
N GLU A 120 -2.65 -12.40 8.02
CA GLU A 120 -3.19 -13.75 7.81
C GLU A 120 -2.48 -14.38 6.61
N GLN A 121 -2.12 -15.66 6.71
CA GLN A 121 -1.32 -16.38 5.72
C GLN A 121 -1.91 -16.30 4.31
N TRP A 122 -3.23 -16.47 4.18
CA TRP A 122 -3.91 -16.43 2.88
C TRP A 122 -3.76 -15.08 2.16
N ARG A 123 -3.54 -13.97 2.89
CA ARG A 123 -3.34 -12.66 2.25
C ARG A 123 -2.04 -12.63 1.48
N LEU A 124 -0.97 -13.19 2.06
CA LEU A 124 0.31 -13.33 1.38
C LEU A 124 0.19 -14.27 0.18
N LEU A 125 -0.44 -15.44 0.38
CA LEU A 125 -0.60 -16.43 -0.68
C LEU A 125 -1.42 -15.89 -1.87
N ASP A 126 -2.49 -15.12 -1.62
CA ASP A 126 -3.28 -14.48 -2.68
C ASP A 126 -2.44 -13.46 -3.46
N CYS A 127 -1.62 -12.62 -2.78
CA CYS A 127 -0.70 -11.70 -3.45
C CYS A 127 0.37 -12.42 -4.28
N VAL A 128 1.02 -13.45 -3.73
CA VAL A 128 2.07 -14.23 -4.42
C VAL A 128 1.52 -14.95 -5.65
N ALA A 129 0.25 -15.37 -5.62
CA ALA A 129 -0.41 -15.99 -6.76
C ALA A 129 -0.84 -14.98 -7.84
N LEU A 130 -1.08 -13.72 -7.48
CA LEU A 130 -1.64 -12.70 -8.38
C LEU A 130 -0.59 -11.82 -9.06
N PHE A 131 0.49 -11.46 -8.35
CA PHE A 131 1.48 -10.51 -8.86
C PHE A 131 2.60 -11.21 -9.64
N ALA A 132 3.16 -10.53 -10.65
CA ALA A 132 4.41 -10.95 -11.27
C ALA A 132 5.55 -10.77 -10.25
N PRO A 133 6.11 -11.84 -9.67
CA PRO A 133 6.97 -11.71 -8.49
C PRO A 133 8.31 -11.03 -8.77
N GLU A 134 8.80 -11.07 -10.01
CA GLU A 134 9.96 -10.31 -10.46
C GLU A 134 9.75 -8.78 -10.39
N ASP A 135 8.50 -8.32 -10.43
CA ASP A 135 8.09 -6.92 -10.39
C ASP A 135 7.62 -6.47 -8.99
N VAL A 136 7.87 -7.27 -7.94
CA VAL A 136 7.51 -6.93 -6.56
C VAL A 136 8.74 -6.74 -5.70
N VAL A 137 8.81 -5.59 -5.04
CA VAL A 137 9.75 -5.31 -3.93
C VAL A 137 8.98 -5.39 -2.63
N LEU A 138 9.25 -6.43 -1.84
CA LEU A 138 8.62 -6.61 -0.53
C LEU A 138 9.44 -5.90 0.55
N VAL A 139 8.85 -4.84 1.12
CA VAL A 139 9.46 -3.99 2.15
C VAL A 139 8.88 -4.34 3.52
N GLY A 140 9.74 -4.71 4.47
CA GLY A 140 9.38 -4.94 5.86
C GLY A 140 9.45 -3.64 6.65
N VAL A 141 8.32 -3.20 7.22
CA VAL A 141 8.24 -1.97 8.01
C VAL A 141 8.03 -2.32 9.48
N HIS A 142 9.12 -2.25 10.24
CA HIS A 142 9.21 -2.67 11.63
C HIS A 142 9.08 -1.48 12.59
N CYS A 143 8.53 -1.78 13.77
CA CYS A 143 8.44 -0.85 14.88
C CYS A 143 8.24 -1.68 16.17
N PRO A 144 8.96 -1.42 17.27
CA PRO A 144 8.83 -2.19 18.50
C PRO A 144 7.47 -1.95 19.14
N LEU A 145 6.93 -2.98 19.79
CA LEU A 145 5.58 -2.96 20.38
C LEU A 145 5.30 -1.73 21.29
N PRO A 146 6.20 -1.33 22.20
CA PRO A 146 5.94 -0.16 23.05
C PRO A 146 5.73 1.14 22.25
N GLU A 147 6.45 1.31 21.14
CA GLU A 147 6.30 2.48 20.27
C GLU A 147 5.03 2.39 19.42
N LEU A 148 4.65 1.20 18.96
CA LEU A 148 3.38 0.96 18.27
C LEU A 148 2.19 1.33 19.16
N GLU A 149 2.20 0.91 20.42
CA GLU A 149 1.15 1.20 21.40
C GLU A 149 1.07 2.70 21.69
N ARG A 150 2.21 3.37 21.89
CA ARG A 150 2.27 4.83 22.06
C ARG A 150 1.63 5.56 20.87
N ARG A 151 2.00 5.20 19.63
CA ARG A 151 1.46 5.80 18.39
C ARG A 151 -0.04 5.52 18.19
N GLU A 152 -0.50 4.34 18.56
CA GLU A 152 -1.92 3.97 18.46
C GLU A 152 -2.77 4.80 19.42
N GLN A 153 -2.27 5.04 20.64
CA GLN A 153 -2.91 5.94 21.61
C GLN A 153 -2.98 7.39 21.08
N GLU A 154 -1.91 7.89 20.48
CA GLU A 154 -1.87 9.25 19.90
C GLU A 154 -2.79 9.43 18.71
N ARG A 155 -2.97 8.40 17.89
CA ARG A 155 -3.87 8.44 16.73
C ARG A 155 -5.34 8.53 17.12
N GLY A 156 -5.76 7.77 18.14
CA GLY A 156 -7.13 7.79 18.66
C GLY A 156 -8.24 7.31 17.69
N ASP A 157 -7.89 6.87 16.48
CA ASP A 157 -8.84 6.49 15.42
C ASP A 157 -9.09 4.98 15.33
N ARG A 158 -8.38 4.17 16.12
CA ARG A 158 -8.45 2.69 16.10
C ARG A 158 -8.62 2.10 17.50
N PRO A 159 -9.22 0.90 17.61
CA PRO A 159 -9.26 0.19 18.88
C PRO A 159 -7.84 -0.08 19.39
N PRO A 160 -7.55 0.17 20.68
CA PRO A 160 -6.25 -0.12 21.26
C PRO A 160 -5.93 -1.62 21.18
N GLY A 161 -4.66 -1.95 20.96
CA GLY A 161 -4.14 -3.31 20.87
C GLY A 161 -4.24 -3.94 19.49
N LEU A 162 -4.62 -3.21 18.43
CA LEU A 162 -4.64 -3.77 17.07
C LEU A 162 -3.23 -4.09 16.59
N ALA A 163 -2.27 -3.20 16.82
CA ALA A 163 -0.88 -3.43 16.45
C ALA A 163 -0.29 -4.67 17.17
N ALA A 164 -0.60 -4.83 18.46
CA ALA A 164 -0.17 -5.98 19.27
C ALA A 164 -0.69 -7.31 18.72
N ARG A 165 -1.96 -7.38 18.29
CA ARG A 165 -2.56 -8.58 17.70
C ARG A 165 -1.94 -8.98 16.36
N GLN A 166 -1.33 -8.02 15.66
CA GLN A 166 -0.79 -8.21 14.32
C GLN A 166 0.70 -8.56 14.32
N ILE A 167 1.47 -8.13 15.33
CA ILE A 167 2.93 -8.09 15.30
C ILE A 167 3.59 -9.44 14.99
N THR A 168 3.07 -10.52 15.55
CA THR A 168 3.61 -11.88 15.33
C THR A 168 3.33 -12.36 13.91
N GLN A 169 2.10 -12.20 13.42
CA GLN A 169 1.68 -12.78 12.14
C GLN A 169 2.17 -11.99 10.93
N VAL A 170 2.22 -10.66 11.04
CA VAL A 170 2.56 -9.77 9.92
C VAL A 170 3.93 -10.07 9.32
N HIS A 171 4.90 -10.44 10.14
CA HIS A 171 6.28 -10.72 9.70
C HIS A 171 6.62 -12.22 9.71
N ALA A 172 5.66 -13.11 9.99
CA ALA A 172 5.90 -14.55 10.21
C ALA A 172 6.51 -15.28 8.99
N HIS A 173 6.32 -14.77 7.78
CA HIS A 173 6.91 -15.33 6.56
C HIS A 173 8.43 -15.10 6.45
N GLY A 174 8.99 -14.15 7.21
CA GLY A 174 10.44 -13.99 7.38
C GLY A 174 11.25 -13.60 6.14
N LEU A 175 10.61 -13.15 5.06
CA LEU A 175 11.26 -12.82 3.79
C LEU A 175 10.91 -11.40 3.36
N TYR A 176 11.95 -10.58 3.16
CA TYR A 176 11.87 -9.22 2.64
C TYR A 176 13.03 -8.98 1.66
N ASP A 177 12.82 -8.09 0.70
CA ASP A 177 13.90 -7.57 -0.15
C ASP A 177 14.70 -6.50 0.59
N ILE A 178 13.99 -5.69 1.40
CA ILE A 178 14.54 -4.62 2.22
C ILE A 178 13.68 -4.43 3.47
N GLU A 179 14.32 -4.09 4.59
CA GLU A 179 13.67 -3.82 5.86
C GLU A 179 13.98 -2.40 6.35
N CYS A 180 12.97 -1.76 6.92
CA CYS A 180 13.01 -0.42 7.51
C CYS A 180 12.53 -0.48 8.96
N ASP A 181 13.28 0.12 9.88
CA ASP A 181 12.90 0.28 11.29
C ASP A 181 12.51 1.73 11.58
N THR A 182 11.22 1.96 11.81
CA THR A 182 10.67 3.30 12.04
C THR A 182 10.81 3.78 13.49
N SER A 183 11.44 3.01 14.37
CA SER A 183 11.85 3.47 15.69
C SER A 183 13.19 4.19 15.69
N THR A 184 14.00 3.96 14.65
CA THR A 184 15.35 4.51 14.53
C THR A 184 15.53 5.39 13.30
N ALA A 185 14.70 5.21 12.26
CA ALA A 185 14.71 6.02 11.05
C ALA A 185 13.42 6.83 10.88
N SER A 186 13.53 8.04 10.32
CA SER A 186 12.36 8.83 9.95
C SER A 186 11.67 8.26 8.70
N PRO A 187 10.39 8.58 8.44
CA PRO A 187 9.73 8.17 7.20
C PRO A 187 10.46 8.60 5.93
N ALA A 188 11.10 9.77 5.95
CA ALA A 188 11.90 10.29 4.84
C ALA A 188 13.19 9.48 4.63
N ASP A 189 13.87 9.10 5.72
CA ASP A 189 15.06 8.24 5.65
C ASP A 189 14.71 6.87 5.08
N CYS A 190 13.62 6.26 5.55
CA CYS A 190 13.12 4.99 5.01
C CYS A 190 12.76 5.10 3.52
N ALA A 191 12.11 6.19 3.10
CA ALA A 191 11.79 6.43 1.70
C ALA A 191 13.05 6.54 0.84
N GLN A 192 14.07 7.26 1.30
CA GLN A 192 15.34 7.37 0.60
C GLN A 192 16.09 6.03 0.54
N GLN A 193 16.04 5.24 1.62
CA GLN A 193 16.61 3.90 1.69
C GLN A 193 15.96 2.99 0.63
N ILE A 194 14.63 3.00 0.54
CA ILE A 194 13.87 2.24 -0.47
C ILE A 194 14.25 2.73 -1.87
N LYS A 195 14.24 4.05 -2.14
CA LYS A 195 14.63 4.61 -3.44
C LYS A 195 16.02 4.12 -3.87
N ASN A 196 17.00 4.21 -2.98
CA ASN A 196 18.39 3.82 -3.26
C ASN A 196 18.56 2.31 -3.48
N PHE A 197 17.65 1.51 -2.91
CA PHE A 197 17.62 0.07 -3.10
C PHE A 197 17.06 -0.35 -4.47
N LEU A 198 16.09 0.38 -5.03
CA LEU A 198 15.39 -0.01 -6.26
C LEU A 198 16.28 -0.30 -7.48
N PRO A 199 17.39 0.41 -7.75
CA PRO A 199 18.28 0.08 -8.86
C PRO A 199 19.12 -1.19 -8.65
N HIS A 200 19.22 -1.67 -7.40
CA HIS A 200 20.11 -2.75 -6.96
C HIS A 200 19.33 -3.97 -6.45
N ARG A 201 18.06 -4.11 -6.86
CA ARG A 201 17.19 -5.20 -6.41
C ARG A 201 17.80 -6.57 -6.69
N PRO A 202 17.73 -7.51 -5.74
CA PRO A 202 18.24 -8.85 -5.94
C PRO A 202 17.34 -9.62 -6.93
N THR A 203 17.94 -10.59 -7.61
CA THR A 203 17.22 -11.68 -8.26
C THR A 203 17.75 -12.99 -7.68
N PRO A 204 16.90 -13.86 -7.09
CA PRO A 204 15.44 -13.72 -7.00
C PRO A 204 14.99 -12.70 -5.94
N THR A 205 13.87 -12.01 -6.20
CA THR A 205 13.14 -11.19 -5.22
C THR A 205 12.57 -12.04 -4.09
N ALA A 206 12.14 -11.41 -2.98
CA ALA A 206 11.44 -12.10 -1.91
C ALA A 206 10.14 -12.77 -2.41
N PHE A 207 9.41 -12.13 -3.33
CA PHE A 207 8.22 -12.71 -3.94
C PHE A 207 8.55 -13.93 -4.82
N GLU A 208 9.66 -13.91 -5.55
CA GLU A 208 10.12 -15.08 -6.31
C GLU A 208 10.45 -16.25 -5.38
N LYS A 209 11.15 -15.98 -4.27
CA LYS A 209 11.47 -16.99 -3.24
C LYS A 209 10.20 -17.55 -2.58
N LEU A 210 9.24 -16.69 -2.27
CA LEU A 210 7.95 -17.07 -1.69
C LEU A 210 7.09 -17.87 -2.67
N ARG A 211 7.15 -17.57 -3.97
CA ARG A 211 6.46 -18.37 -5.00
C ARG A 211 7.07 -19.77 -5.13
N ALA A 212 8.40 -19.87 -5.04
CA ALA A 212 9.10 -21.14 -5.10
C ALA A 212 8.87 -22.00 -3.84
N ASN A 213 8.81 -21.37 -2.67
CA ASN A 213 8.65 -22.03 -1.37
C ASN A 213 7.52 -21.33 -0.56
N PRO A 214 6.25 -21.52 -0.94
CA PRO A 214 5.15 -20.88 -0.24
C PRO A 214 5.06 -21.43 1.20
N PRO A 215 4.84 -20.58 2.23
CA PRO A 215 4.64 -21.07 3.57
C PRO A 215 3.35 -21.89 3.62
N ALA A 216 3.35 -22.99 4.39
CA ALA A 216 2.20 -23.88 4.49
C ALA A 216 0.93 -23.10 4.90
N ASP A 217 -0.17 -23.33 4.18
CA ASP A 217 -1.45 -22.71 4.51
C ASP A 217 -1.96 -23.29 5.84
N GLN A 218 -2.01 -22.45 6.87
CA GLN A 218 -2.60 -22.85 8.15
C GLN A 218 -4.11 -22.54 8.08
N PRO A 219 -4.97 -23.54 8.33
CA PRO A 219 -6.41 -23.30 8.32
C PRO A 219 -6.79 -22.23 9.35
N LEU A 220 -7.78 -21.41 9.00
CA LEU A 220 -8.38 -20.43 9.90
C LEU A 220 -8.82 -21.14 11.17
N VAL A 221 -8.16 -20.86 12.30
CA VAL A 221 -8.71 -21.21 13.61
C VAL A 221 -9.93 -20.31 13.79
N GLY A 222 -11.12 -20.92 13.75
CA GLY A 222 -12.41 -20.26 13.86
C GLY A 222 -12.66 -19.60 15.20
#